data_AF-A0A7S0DMA1-F1
#
_entry.id   AF-A0A7S0DMA1-F1
#
_cell.length_a   1.000
_cell.length_b   1.000
_cell.length_c   1.000
_cell.angle_alpha   90.00
_cell.angle_beta   90.00
_cell.angle_gamma   90.00
#
_symmetry.space_group_name_H-M   'P 1'
#
loop_
_entity.id
_entity.type
_entity.pdbx_description
1 polymer ?
#
loop_
_entity_poly.entity_id
_entity_poly.type
_entity_poly.pdbx_seq_one_letter_code
_entity_poly.pdbx_strand_id
1 'polypeptide(L)'
;ASLECAGALTRVFQALGNREHAKLVNKYVPYIVHSFALGVGSLPLDGMQKTAIVPGIHALIDVCSEVERKQTFANLNDGGKAVFKALIVDYKQNYKFSGDA
;
A
#
# COMPACT_ATOMS: atom_id res chain seq x y z
N ALA A 1 7.05 -14.18 9.64
CA ALA A 1 5.62 -13.94 9.94
C ALA A 1 4.81 -15.13 9.42
N SER A 2 3.56 -15.35 9.87
CA SER A 2 2.67 -16.34 9.25
C SER A 2 1.84 -15.70 8.14
N LEU A 3 1.35 -16.50 7.19
CA LEU A 3 0.46 -16.03 6.12
C LEU A 3 -0.86 -15.46 6.67
N GLU A 4 -1.33 -15.99 7.80
CA GLU A 4 -2.50 -15.47 8.52
C GLU A 4 -2.29 -14.04 9.02
N CYS A 5 -1.09 -13.72 9.53
CA CYS A 5 -0.76 -12.35 9.94
C CYS A 5 -0.77 -11.39 8.75
N ALA A 6 -0.27 -11.82 7.59
CA ALA A 6 -0.33 -11.04 6.36
C ALA A 6 -1.79 -10.76 5.95
N GLY A 7 -2.64 -11.79 5.99
CA GLY A 7 -4.07 -11.64 5.71
C GLY A 7 -4.81 -10.74 6.71
N ALA A 8 -4.52 -10.86 8.01
CA ALA A 8 -5.08 -9.98 9.03
C ALA A 8 -4.66 -8.52 8.81
N LEU A 9 -3.39 -8.29 8.48
CA LEU A 9 -2.86 -6.95 8.20
C LEU A 9 -3.49 -6.34 6.96
N THR A 10 -3.71 -7.13 5.90
CA THR A 10 -4.43 -6.70 4.70
C THR A 10 -5.82 -6.18 5.03
N ARG A 11 -6.58 -6.91 5.87
CA ARG A 11 -7.92 -6.49 6.30
C ARG A 11 -7.88 -5.18 7.08
N VAL A 12 -6.88 -5.00 7.94
CA VAL A 12 -6.67 -3.72 8.66
C VAL A 12 -6.41 -2.59 7.68
N PHE A 13 -5.50 -2.77 6.72
CA PHE A 13 -5.20 -1.75 5.72
C PHE A 13 -6.40 -1.41 4.82
N GLN A 14 -7.20 -2.41 4.45
CA GLN A 14 -8.45 -2.19 3.73
C GLN A 14 -9.47 -1.42 4.58
N ALA A 15 -9.61 -1.75 5.87
CA ALA A 15 -10.49 -1.03 6.78
C ALA A 15 -10.05 0.44 6.97
N LEU A 16 -8.75 0.70 7.02
CA LEU A 16 -8.18 2.05 7.08
C LEU A 16 -8.37 2.82 5.77
N GLY A 17 -8.34 2.12 4.63
CA GLY A 17 -8.62 2.67 3.30
C GLY A 17 -10.10 2.92 3.02
N ASN A 18 -11.02 2.43 3.87
CA ASN A 18 -12.45 2.71 3.74
C ASN A 18 -12.73 4.21 4.02
N ARG A 19 -13.61 4.83 3.22
CA ARG A 19 -13.98 6.26 3.28
C ARG A 19 -14.37 6.75 4.68
N GLU A 20 -14.96 5.91 5.52
CA GLU A 20 -15.34 6.27 6.88
C GLU A 20 -14.12 6.46 7.80
N HIS A 21 -13.16 5.53 7.75
CA HIS A 21 -11.96 5.58 8.59
C HIS A 21 -10.84 6.42 7.97
N ALA A 22 -10.79 6.50 6.64
CA ALA A 22 -9.77 7.25 5.90
C ALA A 22 -9.68 8.70 6.36
N LYS A 23 -10.79 9.34 6.72
CA LYS A 23 -10.81 10.72 7.24
C LYS A 23 -10.01 10.89 8.54
N LEU A 24 -9.89 9.84 9.34
CA LEU A 24 -9.18 9.87 10.61
C LEU A 24 -7.68 9.58 10.44
N VAL A 25 -7.34 8.79 9.42
CA VAL A 25 -5.98 8.23 9.27
C VAL A 25 -5.25 8.70 8.01
N ASN A 26 -5.90 9.43 7.09
CA ASN A 26 -5.33 9.83 5.80
C ASN A 26 -3.94 10.47 5.92
N LYS A 27 -3.72 11.34 6.90
CA LYS A 27 -2.43 11.99 7.15
C LYS A 27 -1.31 11.00 7.46
N TYR A 28 -1.62 9.79 7.95
CA TYR A 28 -0.66 8.76 8.29
C TYR A 28 -0.49 7.71 7.19
N VAL A 29 -1.50 7.55 6.31
CA VAL A 29 -1.47 6.53 5.26
C VAL A 29 -0.26 6.63 4.32
N PRO A 30 0.16 7.83 3.85
CA PRO A 30 1.37 7.97 3.03
C PRO A 30 2.61 7.37 3.68
N TYR A 31 2.75 7.47 5.01
CA TYR A 31 3.87 6.92 5.76
C TYR A 31 3.84 5.39 5.79
N ILE A 32 2.65 4.78 5.88
CA ILE A 32 2.50 3.33 5.83
C ILE A 32 2.93 2.81 4.44
N VAL A 33 2.47 3.47 3.38
CA VAL A 33 2.86 3.13 1.99
C VAL A 33 4.36 3.33 1.78
N HIS A 34 4.93 4.42 2.32
CA HIS A 34 6.35 4.70 2.29
C HIS A 34 7.18 3.60 2.99
N SER A 35 6.81 3.24 4.21
CA SER A 35 7.48 2.20 4.99
C SER A 35 7.40 0.83 4.29
N PHE A 36 6.27 0.52 3.65
CA PHE A 36 6.16 -0.70 2.85
C PHE A 36 7.10 -0.68 1.64
N ALA A 37 7.14 0.43 0.89
CA ALA A 37 8.00 0.55 -0.28
C ALA A 37 9.51 0.44 0.06
N LEU A 38 9.95 1.02 1.19
CA LEU A 38 11.31 0.83 1.70
C LEU A 38 11.56 -0.58 2.24
N GLY A 39 10.55 -1.16 2.89
CA GLY A 39 10.64 -2.42 3.62
C GLY A 39 10.54 -3.66 2.74
N VAL A 40 9.90 -3.63 1.58
CA VAL A 40 9.64 -4.83 0.76
C VAL A 40 10.89 -5.64 0.43
N GLY A 41 12.05 -4.99 0.30
CA GLY A 41 13.33 -5.67 0.07
C GLY A 41 14.01 -6.22 1.35
N SER A 42 13.76 -5.60 2.51
CA SER A 42 14.41 -5.91 3.79
C SER A 42 13.52 -6.70 4.76
N LEU A 43 12.22 -6.72 4.52
CA LEU A 43 11.25 -7.48 5.30
C LEU A 43 11.45 -8.97 5.02
N PRO A 44 11.56 -9.82 6.07
CA PRO A 44 11.67 -11.27 5.93
C PRO A 44 10.29 -11.89 5.62
N LEU A 45 9.64 -11.35 4.59
CA LEU A 45 8.36 -11.83 4.07
C LEU A 45 8.63 -12.67 2.83
N ASP A 46 8.03 -13.86 2.79
CA ASP A 46 8.05 -14.68 1.59
C ASP A 46 7.17 -14.07 0.48
N GLY A 47 7.25 -14.65 -0.72
CA GLY A 47 6.49 -14.16 -1.87
C GLY A 47 4.97 -14.18 -1.66
N MET A 48 4.44 -15.19 -0.95
CA MET A 48 3.00 -15.32 -0.70
C MET A 48 2.50 -14.25 0.28
N GLN A 49 3.28 -13.95 1.32
CA GLN A 49 2.98 -12.92 2.30
C GLN A 49 3.00 -11.52 1.68
N LYS A 50 4.00 -11.24 0.82
CA LYS A 50 4.06 -9.98 0.08
C LYS A 50 2.82 -9.81 -0.78
N THR A 51 2.48 -10.82 -1.58
CA THR A 51 1.28 -10.82 -2.43
C THR A 51 0.00 -10.65 -1.62
N ALA A 52 -0.11 -11.29 -0.45
CA ALA A 52 -1.29 -11.18 0.41
C ALA A 52 -1.51 -9.75 0.93
N ILE A 53 -0.44 -8.98 1.15
CA ILE A 53 -0.49 -7.60 1.69
C ILE A 53 -0.84 -6.56 0.61
N VAL A 54 -0.49 -6.82 -0.65
CA VAL A 54 -0.66 -5.88 -1.78
C VAL A 54 -2.06 -5.26 -1.87
N PRO A 55 -3.18 -6.02 -1.77
CA PRO A 55 -4.53 -5.43 -1.83
C PRO A 55 -4.79 -4.39 -0.73
N GLY A 56 -4.21 -4.58 0.46
CA GLY A 56 -4.31 -3.62 1.56
C GLY A 56 -3.53 -2.35 1.25
N ILE A 57 -2.33 -2.49 0.69
CA ILE A 57 -1.52 -1.34 0.24
C ILE A 57 -2.24 -0.57 -0.87
N HIS A 58 -2.94 -1.25 -1.78
CA HIS A 58 -3.76 -0.59 -2.78
C HIS A 58 -4.91 0.22 -2.20
N ALA A 59 -5.62 -0.31 -1.19
CA ALA A 59 -6.65 0.44 -0.47
C ALA A 59 -6.08 1.73 0.17
N LEU A 60 -4.85 1.65 0.70
CA LEU A 60 -4.13 2.79 1.25
C LEU A 60 -3.69 3.79 0.16
N ILE A 61 -3.26 3.32 -1.00
CA ILE A 61 -2.91 4.17 -2.16
C ILE A 61 -4.13 4.92 -2.70
N ASP A 62 -5.31 4.31 -2.62
CA ASP A 62 -6.57 4.90 -3.11
C ASP A 62 -6.98 6.15 -2.31
N VAL A 63 -6.75 6.13 -1.00
CA VAL A 63 -7.05 7.26 -0.12
C VAL A 63 -6.00 8.36 -0.16
N CYS A 64 -4.79 8.07 -0.64
CA CYS A 64 -3.74 9.07 -0.84
C CYS A 64 -4.08 9.97 -2.04
N SER A 65 -4.05 11.28 -1.82
CA SER A 65 -4.11 12.27 -2.88
C SER A 65 -2.92 12.12 -3.85
N GLU A 66 -3.02 12.73 -5.03
CA GLU A 66 -1.90 12.76 -5.97
C GLU A 66 -0.66 13.45 -5.38
N VAL A 67 -0.85 14.50 -4.59
CA VAL A 67 0.24 15.26 -3.94
C VAL A 67 0.96 14.37 -2.93
N GLU A 68 0.22 13.68 -2.06
CA GLU A 68 0.80 12.78 -1.06
C GLU A 68 1.55 11.62 -1.71
N ARG A 69 1.05 11.08 -2.83
CA ARG A 69 1.76 10.04 -3.59
C ARG A 69 3.07 10.55 -4.20
N LYS A 70 3.09 11.77 -4.74
CA LYS A 70 4.32 12.41 -5.25
C LYS A 70 5.34 12.65 -4.13
N GLN A 71 4.89 13.15 -2.98
CA GLN A 71 5.76 13.34 -1.81
C GLN A 71 6.32 12.02 -1.28
N THR A 72 5.46 10.99 -1.19
CA THR A 72 5.89 9.64 -0.81
C THR A 72 6.99 9.13 -1.73
N PHE A 73 6.81 9.26 -3.05
CA PHE A 73 7.80 8.87 -4.04
C PHE A 73 9.11 9.64 -3.93
N ALA A 74 9.04 10.97 -3.71
CA ALA A 74 10.21 11.82 -3.61
C ALA A 74 11.14 11.44 -2.45
N ASN A 75 10.56 10.97 -1.34
CA ASN A 75 11.30 10.60 -0.12
C ASN A 75 11.88 9.18 -0.14
N LEU A 76 11.59 8.37 -1.18
CA LEU A 76 12.12 7.00 -1.29
C LEU A 76 13.55 6.98 -1.86
N ASN A 77 14.34 5.98 -1.45
CA ASN A 77 15.57 5.61 -2.15
C ASN A 77 15.25 4.92 -3.49
N ASP A 78 16.25 4.66 -4.34
CA ASP A 78 16.02 4.13 -5.69
C ASP A 78 15.32 2.77 -5.70
N GLY A 79 15.64 1.90 -4.74
CA GLY A 79 14.95 0.61 -4.56
C GLY A 79 13.47 0.80 -4.20
N GLY A 80 13.18 1.65 -3.21
CA GLY A 80 11.82 1.98 -2.82
C GLY A 80 11.03 2.66 -3.94
N LYS A 81 11.67 3.53 -4.73
CA LYS A 81 11.07 4.16 -5.91
C LYS A 81 10.68 3.13 -6.96
N ALA A 82 11.51 2.11 -7.19
CA ALA A 82 11.18 1.02 -8.12
C ALA A 82 9.96 0.21 -7.62
N VAL A 83 9.94 -0.16 -6.33
CA VAL A 83 8.81 -0.86 -5.70
C VAL A 83 7.53 -0.02 -5.77
N PHE A 84 7.60 1.26 -5.41
CA PHE A 84 6.45 2.17 -5.43
C PHE A 84 5.90 2.37 -6.85
N LYS A 85 6.77 2.48 -7.86
CA LYS A 85 6.34 2.53 -9.27
C LYS A 85 5.58 1.27 -9.65
N ALA A 86 6.10 0.09 -9.31
CA ALA A 86 5.43 -1.18 -9.58
C ALA A 86 4.05 -1.24 -8.90
N LEU A 87 3.95 -0.84 -7.62
CA LEU A 87 2.69 -0.77 -6.89
C LEU A 87 1.69 0.20 -7.53
N ILE A 88 2.13 1.37 -8.01
CA ILE A 88 1.23 2.33 -8.66
C ILE A 88 0.74 1.82 -10.02
N VAL A 89 1.58 1.11 -10.78
CA VAL A 89 1.16 0.46 -12.04
C VAL A 89 0.13 -0.62 -11.74
N ASP A 90 0.41 -1.50 -10.78
CA ASP A 90 -0.47 -2.61 -10.38
C ASP A 90 -1.81 -2.08 -9.83
N TYR A 91 -1.77 -1.09 -8.93
CA TYR A 91 -2.96 -0.40 -8.42
C TYR A 91 -3.82 0.15 -9.57
N LYS A 92 -3.20 0.84 -10.54
CA LYS A 92 -3.93 1.40 -11.67
C LYS A 92 -4.53 0.32 -12.55
N GLN A 93 -3.85 -0.80 -12.77
CA GLN A 93 -4.30 -1.85 -13.69
C GLN A 93 -5.34 -2.78 -13.06
N ASN A 94 -5.16 -3.14 -11.79
CA ASN A 94 -5.84 -4.28 -11.17
C ASN A 94 -6.71 -3.93 -9.96
N TYR A 95 -6.65 -2.69 -9.46
CA TYR A 95 -7.38 -2.29 -8.25
C TYR A 95 -8.30 -1.07 -8.44
N LYS A 96 -7.80 0.00 -9.07
CA LYS A 96 -8.56 1.25 -9.26
C LYS A 96 -9.81 1.05 -10.13
N PHE A 97 -9.75 0.12 -11.07
CA PHE A 97 -10.86 -0.20 -11.99
C PHE A 97 -11.77 -1.33 -11.47
N SER A 98 -11.48 -1.87 -10.29
CA SER A 98 -12.28 -2.93 -9.67
C SER A 98 -13.46 -2.38 -8.86
N GLY A 99 -13.65 -1.05 -8.88
CA GLY A 99 -14.63 -0.30 -8.08
C GLY A 99 -15.97 -0.03 -8.76
N ASP A 100 -16.25 -0.56 -9.94
CA ASP A 100 -17.59 -0.58 -10.54
C ASP A 100 -18.02 -2.04 -10.80
N ALA A 101 -18.52 -2.70 -9.75
CA ALA A 101 -19.40 -3.88 -9.81
C ALA A 101 -20.22 -3.98 -8.51
#